data_AF-A0A0F9YYY3-F1
#
_entry.id   AF-A0A0F9YYY3-F1
#
_cell.length_a   1.000
_cell.length_b   1.000
_cell.length_c   1.000
_cell.angle_alpha   90.00
_cell.angle_beta   90.00
_cell.angle_gamma   90.00
#
_symmetry.space_group_name_H-M   'P 1'
#
loop_
_entity.id
_entity.type
_entity.pdbx_description
1 polymer ?
#
loop_
_entity_poly.entity_id
_entity_poly.type
_entity_poly.pdbx_seq_one_letter_code
_entity_poly.pdbx_strand_id
1 'polypeptide(L)'
;MNSNETSKHILLDEYADSNGLEFQMISGVPMITVPVKKKDKAVKDIVNLCGESGIFRIINGDFVDEVIEFGTDKEHIDHDFRHCVKGLQMAYDAHGVEKNALKHNLKKADVFCASDYFSFKRDLSVNSRYCSSTLGIPEDLSAIVIYKSDRLSKIDDTDGYFFKDVKNKREALLCVIQFERLTTDFEEQLIALNIDEQIQFLERRVYDCLTQDFDDVIYRRLALIVIRLLYRESLKNVLDPSDVVKNRMSQLKGIADALSYWHYCRLFVVPVLNEIEKVFSNKKISINENNRTITNFISCFVL
;
A
#
# COMPACT_ATOMS: atom_id res chain seq x y z
N MET A 1 13.08 -13.43 -24.13
CA MET A 1 12.13 -12.30 -24.16
C MET A 1 11.03 -12.65 -25.14
N ASN A 2 9.79 -12.85 -24.66
CA ASN A 2 8.66 -13.31 -25.49
C ASN A 2 8.07 -12.14 -26.28
N SER A 3 7.93 -12.29 -27.60
CA SER A 3 7.43 -11.28 -28.53
C SER A 3 6.04 -10.70 -28.19
N ASN A 4 5.23 -11.41 -27.40
CA ASN A 4 3.92 -10.95 -26.94
C ASN A 4 3.98 -9.85 -25.86
N GLU A 5 5.06 -9.77 -25.08
CA GLU A 5 5.18 -8.76 -24.01
C GLU A 5 5.64 -7.41 -24.56
N THR A 6 6.46 -7.45 -25.62
CA THR A 6 6.85 -6.25 -26.37
C THR A 6 5.63 -5.57 -27.01
N SER A 7 4.63 -6.35 -27.41
CA SER A 7 3.39 -5.82 -28.00
C SER A 7 2.51 -5.08 -26.98
N LYS A 8 2.46 -5.52 -25.72
CA LYS A 8 1.53 -4.96 -24.73
C LYS A 8 1.88 -3.56 -24.26
N HIS A 9 3.15 -3.24 -24.06
CA HIS A 9 3.52 -1.88 -23.66
C HIS A 9 3.29 -0.89 -24.80
N ILE A 10 3.48 -1.31 -26.05
CA ILE A 10 3.15 -0.50 -27.23
C ILE A 10 1.65 -0.17 -27.26
N LEU A 11 0.79 -1.17 -27.03
CA LEU A 11 -0.67 -0.95 -26.97
C LEU A 11 -1.09 -0.02 -25.83
N LEU A 12 -0.39 -0.08 -24.68
CA LEU A 12 -0.66 0.77 -23.53
C LEU A 12 -0.19 2.22 -23.78
N ASP A 13 0.94 2.39 -24.44
CA ASP A 13 1.50 3.68 -24.88
C ASP A 13 0.56 4.35 -25.91
N GLU A 14 0.20 3.63 -26.98
CA GLU A 14 -0.75 4.10 -27.99
C GLU A 14 -2.12 4.47 -27.39
N TYR A 15 -2.59 3.68 -26.43
CA TYR A 15 -3.81 3.98 -25.70
C TYR A 15 -3.68 5.27 -24.85
N ALA A 16 -2.57 5.44 -24.13
CA ALA A 16 -2.34 6.61 -23.30
C ALA A 16 -2.30 7.88 -24.16
N ASP A 17 -1.54 7.87 -25.25
CA ASP A 17 -1.46 8.95 -26.24
C ASP A 17 -2.84 9.31 -26.80
N SER A 18 -3.60 8.30 -27.25
CA SER A 18 -4.93 8.49 -27.84
C SER A 18 -5.96 9.08 -26.87
N ASN A 19 -5.73 8.97 -25.55
CA ASN A 19 -6.65 9.44 -24.51
C ASN A 19 -6.10 10.65 -23.74
N GLY A 20 -4.94 11.19 -24.13
CA GLY A 20 -4.25 12.28 -23.45
C GLY A 20 -4.01 11.92 -21.98
N LEU A 21 -3.41 10.75 -21.76
CA LEU A 21 -2.94 10.27 -20.46
C LEU A 21 -1.41 10.28 -20.47
N GLU A 22 -0.81 10.43 -19.30
CA GLU A 22 0.64 10.37 -19.18
C GLU A 22 1.09 8.91 -19.15
N PHE A 23 2.10 8.57 -19.95
CA PHE A 23 2.73 7.27 -20.00
C PHE A 23 4.19 7.37 -19.61
N GLN A 24 4.64 6.46 -18.76
CA GLN A 24 6.04 6.35 -18.36
C GLN A 24 6.48 4.89 -18.32
N MET A 25 7.75 4.64 -18.65
CA MET A 25 8.40 3.35 -18.44
C MET A 25 9.35 3.45 -17.25
N ILE A 26 8.94 2.89 -16.11
CA ILE A 26 9.76 2.88 -14.90
C ILE A 26 10.28 1.46 -14.70
N SER A 27 11.61 1.29 -14.70
CA SER A 27 12.27 -0.01 -14.52
C SER A 27 11.75 -1.12 -15.45
N GLY A 28 11.30 -0.76 -16.66
CA GLY A 28 10.75 -1.70 -17.64
C GLY A 28 9.27 -2.06 -17.44
N VAL A 29 8.57 -1.42 -16.51
CA VAL A 29 7.13 -1.59 -16.28
C VAL A 29 6.38 -0.35 -16.81
N PRO A 30 5.34 -0.54 -17.65
CA PRO A 30 4.52 0.59 -18.10
C PRO A 30 3.67 1.12 -16.94
N MET A 31 3.68 2.44 -16.78
CA MET A 31 2.86 3.17 -15.82
C MET A 31 2.04 4.22 -16.56
N ILE A 32 0.74 4.25 -16.29
CA ILE A 32 -0.19 5.23 -16.86
C ILE A 32 -0.77 6.09 -15.73
N THR A 33 -0.59 7.41 -15.81
CA THR A 33 -1.23 8.35 -14.88
C THR A 33 -2.62 8.72 -15.39
N VAL A 34 -3.63 8.48 -14.57
CA VAL A 34 -5.04 8.66 -14.90
C VAL A 34 -5.65 9.76 -14.01
N PRO A 35 -6.21 10.84 -14.59
CA PRO A 35 -7.00 11.79 -13.83
C PRO A 35 -8.20 11.11 -13.16
N VAL A 36 -8.49 11.41 -11.90
CA VAL A 36 -9.60 10.78 -11.14
C VAL A 36 -10.94 10.89 -11.91
N LYS A 37 -11.19 12.01 -12.60
CA LYS A 37 -12.38 12.23 -13.45
C LYS A 37 -12.51 11.28 -14.65
N LYS A 38 -11.40 10.67 -15.10
CA LYS A 38 -11.34 9.69 -16.21
C LYS A 38 -11.24 8.24 -15.71
N LYS A 39 -11.19 8.02 -14.38
CA LYS A 39 -10.91 6.72 -13.75
C LYS A 39 -11.70 5.57 -14.36
N ASP A 40 -13.02 5.61 -14.29
CA ASP A 40 -13.85 4.43 -14.56
C ASP A 40 -13.66 3.91 -15.99
N LYS A 41 -13.62 4.84 -16.96
CA LYS A 41 -13.36 4.50 -18.35
C LYS A 41 -11.93 3.99 -18.53
N ALA A 42 -10.95 4.73 -18.01
CA ALA A 42 -9.55 4.40 -18.24
C ALA A 42 -9.12 3.08 -17.59
N VAL A 43 -9.55 2.83 -16.35
CA VAL A 43 -9.30 1.56 -15.65
C VAL A 43 -9.93 0.41 -16.43
N LYS A 44 -11.18 0.55 -16.88
CA LYS A 44 -11.86 -0.49 -17.67
C LYS A 44 -11.11 -0.81 -18.96
N ASP A 45 -10.66 0.22 -19.69
CA ASP A 45 -9.96 0.05 -20.97
C ASP A 45 -8.58 -0.59 -20.75
N ILE A 46 -7.80 -0.11 -19.78
CA ILE A 46 -6.47 -0.65 -19.45
C ILE A 46 -6.57 -2.10 -18.94
N VAL A 47 -7.58 -2.43 -18.12
CA VAL A 47 -7.85 -3.80 -17.64
C VAL A 47 -8.11 -4.73 -18.83
N ASN A 48 -8.89 -4.29 -19.81
CA ASN A 48 -9.15 -5.10 -21.02
C ASN A 48 -7.88 -5.27 -21.88
N LEU A 49 -7.02 -4.24 -21.99
CA LEU A 49 -5.73 -4.32 -22.68
C LEU A 49 -4.75 -5.29 -21.99
N CYS A 50 -4.71 -5.29 -20.66
CA CYS A 50 -3.89 -6.22 -19.89
C CYS A 50 -4.35 -7.68 -20.05
N GLY A 51 -5.66 -7.88 -20.21
CA GLY A 51 -6.31 -9.16 -20.55
C GLY A 51 -6.66 -10.03 -19.35
N GLU A 52 -7.27 -11.19 -19.63
CA GLU A 52 -7.82 -12.09 -18.59
C GLU A 52 -6.77 -12.75 -17.69
N SER A 53 -5.50 -12.69 -18.08
CA SER A 53 -4.37 -13.16 -17.27
C SER A 53 -3.89 -12.14 -16.23
N GLY A 54 -4.63 -11.05 -16.02
CA GLY A 54 -4.32 -10.04 -15.01
C GLY A 54 -4.79 -10.42 -13.62
N ILE A 55 -3.94 -10.19 -12.62
CA ILE A 55 -4.27 -10.16 -11.19
C ILE A 55 -4.09 -8.73 -10.71
N PHE A 56 -5.13 -8.15 -10.11
CA PHE A 56 -5.25 -6.71 -9.84
C PHE A 56 -5.16 -6.45 -8.35
N ARG A 57 -4.28 -5.54 -7.94
CA ARG A 57 -4.10 -5.13 -6.55
C ARG A 57 -4.17 -3.62 -6.44
N ILE A 58 -4.96 -3.11 -5.50
CA ILE A 58 -5.02 -1.68 -5.18
C ILE A 58 -4.04 -1.41 -4.04
N ILE A 59 -3.24 -0.36 -4.18
CA ILE A 59 -2.26 0.09 -3.19
C ILE A 59 -2.38 1.60 -2.99
N ASN A 60 -1.71 2.15 -1.99
CA ASN A 60 -1.43 3.59 -1.95
C ASN A 60 -0.45 3.96 -3.07
N GLY A 61 -0.77 5.01 -3.82
CA GLY A 61 0.04 5.55 -4.90
C GLY A 61 1.42 6.00 -4.46
N ASP A 62 1.61 6.38 -3.18
CA ASP A 62 2.90 6.80 -2.64
C ASP A 62 3.92 5.65 -2.49
N PHE A 63 3.51 4.38 -2.65
CA PHE A 63 4.41 3.21 -2.64
C PHE A 63 4.58 2.55 -4.00
N VAL A 64 4.12 3.21 -5.08
CA VAL A 64 4.22 2.68 -6.45
C VAL A 64 5.67 2.39 -6.84
N ASP A 65 6.58 3.31 -6.57
CA ASP A 65 8.00 3.18 -6.93
C ASP A 65 8.62 1.92 -6.32
N GLU A 66 8.30 1.61 -5.06
CA GLU A 66 8.85 0.44 -4.37
C GLU A 66 8.31 -0.87 -4.98
N VAL A 67 7.04 -0.87 -5.38
CA VAL A 67 6.43 -2.00 -6.10
C VAL A 67 7.09 -2.17 -7.46
N ILE A 68 7.36 -1.10 -8.20
CA ILE A 68 7.99 -1.15 -9.52
C ILE A 68 9.46 -1.54 -9.44
N GLU A 69 10.23 -0.90 -8.57
CA GLU A 69 11.68 -1.08 -8.45
C GLU A 69 12.03 -2.52 -8.07
N PHE A 70 11.21 -3.23 -7.30
CA PHE A 70 11.57 -4.59 -6.89
C PHE A 70 10.47 -5.64 -7.07
N GLY A 71 9.42 -5.29 -7.81
CA GLY A 71 8.32 -6.20 -8.09
C GLY A 71 7.55 -6.64 -6.84
N THR A 72 7.54 -5.83 -5.76
CA THR A 72 7.21 -6.17 -4.37
C THR A 72 8.31 -6.94 -3.62
N ASP A 73 9.43 -6.27 -3.32
CA ASP A 73 10.42 -6.81 -2.39
C ASP A 73 9.82 -6.99 -0.99
N LYS A 74 10.10 -8.16 -0.40
CA LYS A 74 9.67 -8.54 0.95
C LYS A 74 10.72 -8.14 2.00
N GLU A 75 11.91 -7.69 1.58
CA GLU A 75 12.98 -7.32 2.52
C GLU A 75 12.84 -5.88 3.05
N HIS A 76 12.07 -5.02 2.37
CA HIS A 76 11.98 -3.58 2.70
C HIS A 76 10.56 -3.08 2.94
N ILE A 77 9.53 -3.88 2.63
CA ILE A 77 8.13 -3.56 2.85
C ILE A 77 7.48 -4.80 3.40
N ASP A 78 7.01 -4.72 4.63
CA ASP A 78 6.46 -5.89 5.27
C ASP A 78 5.01 -5.54 5.67
N HIS A 79 4.10 -6.17 4.90
CA HIS A 79 2.62 -6.17 4.87
C HIS A 79 1.86 -5.10 4.12
N ASP A 80 1.58 -5.30 2.83
CA ASP A 80 0.29 -5.03 2.16
C ASP A 80 -0.91 -4.45 2.97
N PHE A 81 -1.63 -3.50 2.35
CA PHE A 81 -2.74 -2.67 2.83
C PHE A 81 -3.96 -3.37 3.45
N ARG A 82 -3.76 -4.07 4.57
CA ARG A 82 -4.66 -5.16 4.99
C ARG A 82 -5.34 -4.93 6.31
N HIS A 83 -6.16 -3.89 6.42
CA HIS A 83 -7.32 -3.95 7.30
C HIS A 83 -8.54 -3.25 6.70
N CYS A 84 -9.47 -4.04 6.16
CA CYS A 84 -10.84 -3.55 5.97
C CYS A 84 -11.45 -3.26 7.34
N VAL A 85 -12.08 -2.09 7.47
CA VAL A 85 -12.81 -1.67 8.67
C VAL A 85 -13.85 -2.73 9.01
N LYS A 86 -13.78 -3.29 10.22
CA LYS A 86 -14.77 -4.21 10.75
C LYS A 86 -16.09 -3.46 10.89
N GLY A 87 -17.00 -3.64 9.93
CA GLY A 87 -18.28 -2.92 9.85
C GLY A 87 -18.58 -2.32 8.48
N LEU A 88 -17.55 -2.10 7.65
CA LEU A 88 -17.73 -1.91 6.21
C LEU A 88 -17.81 -3.30 5.58
N GLN A 89 -18.94 -3.63 4.95
CA GLN A 89 -19.03 -4.85 4.15
C GLN A 89 -18.00 -4.73 3.01
N MET A 90 -16.94 -5.53 3.14
CA MET A 90 -16.18 -6.13 2.04
C MET A 90 -15.15 -5.22 1.31
N ALA A 91 -13.86 -5.53 1.46
CA ALA A 91 -12.88 -5.39 0.37
C ALA A 91 -12.05 -6.68 0.20
N TYR A 92 -11.18 -7.07 1.15
CA TYR A 92 -10.42 -8.34 1.09
C TYR A 92 -10.39 -9.11 2.43
N ASP A 93 -10.42 -10.45 2.40
CA ASP A 93 -10.23 -11.28 3.61
C ASP A 93 -8.75 -11.42 4.01
N ALA A 94 -8.13 -10.31 4.39
CA ALA A 94 -6.73 -10.29 4.83
C ALA A 94 -6.41 -11.30 5.94
N HIS A 95 -7.29 -11.42 6.94
CA HIS A 95 -7.06 -12.31 8.07
C HIS A 95 -7.12 -13.78 7.65
N GLY A 96 -8.09 -14.15 6.81
CA GLY A 96 -8.16 -15.48 6.23
C GLY A 96 -6.94 -15.80 5.36
N VAL A 97 -6.48 -14.84 4.55
CA VAL A 97 -5.26 -14.97 3.75
C VAL A 97 -4.05 -15.28 4.62
N GLU A 98 -3.79 -14.48 5.66
CA GLU A 98 -2.65 -14.71 6.56
C GLU A 98 -2.74 -16.06 7.29
N LYS A 99 -3.94 -16.39 7.78
CA LYS A 99 -4.17 -17.64 8.50
C LYS A 99 -3.95 -18.86 7.59
N ASN A 100 -4.38 -18.80 6.34
CA ASN A 100 -4.21 -19.89 5.38
C ASN A 100 -2.78 -19.93 4.81
N ALA A 101 -2.11 -18.79 4.64
CA ALA A 101 -0.70 -18.74 4.24
C ALA A 101 0.19 -19.58 5.17
N LEU A 102 0.00 -19.44 6.48
CA LEU A 102 0.74 -20.23 7.48
C LEU A 102 0.48 -21.73 7.33
N LYS A 103 -0.74 -22.15 6.94
CA LYS A 103 -1.05 -23.57 6.68
C LYS A 103 -0.31 -24.12 5.47
N HIS A 104 0.06 -23.25 4.53
CA HIS A 104 0.84 -23.60 3.33
C HIS A 104 2.35 -23.39 3.50
N ASN A 105 2.86 -23.26 4.74
CA ASN A 105 4.27 -22.98 5.05
C ASN A 105 4.79 -21.66 4.43
N LEU A 106 3.90 -20.72 4.14
CA LEU A 106 4.25 -19.37 3.69
C LEU A 106 4.28 -18.43 4.91
N LYS A 107 5.17 -17.43 4.90
CA LYS A 107 5.14 -16.35 5.89
C LYS A 107 4.02 -15.38 5.54
N LYS A 108 3.57 -14.58 6.52
CA LYS A 108 2.62 -13.49 6.27
C LYS A 108 3.15 -12.46 5.26
N ALA A 109 4.46 -12.20 5.32
CA ALA A 109 5.20 -11.40 4.36
C ALA A 109 5.14 -11.98 2.94
N ASP A 110 4.82 -13.27 2.80
CA ASP A 110 4.88 -13.94 1.52
C ASP A 110 3.67 -13.76 0.62
N VAL A 111 2.59 -13.24 1.19
CA VAL A 111 1.24 -13.28 0.63
C VAL A 111 0.59 -11.91 0.62
N PHE A 112 -0.20 -11.61 -0.40
CA PHE A 112 -0.90 -10.34 -0.56
C PHE A 112 -2.34 -10.56 -1.06
N CYS A 113 -3.22 -9.59 -0.81
CA CYS A 113 -4.58 -9.61 -1.32
C CYS A 113 -4.64 -9.05 -2.74
N ALA A 114 -5.39 -9.71 -3.62
CA ALA A 114 -5.62 -9.23 -4.98
C ALA A 114 -6.90 -9.86 -5.56
N SER A 115 -7.34 -9.35 -6.70
CA SER A 115 -8.49 -9.86 -7.44
C SER A 115 -8.08 -10.43 -8.78
N ASP A 116 -8.62 -11.59 -9.15
CA ASP A 116 -8.54 -12.04 -10.54
C ASP A 116 -9.34 -11.11 -11.47
N TYR A 117 -9.04 -11.18 -12.77
CA TYR A 117 -9.66 -10.36 -13.80
C TYR A 117 -11.20 -10.37 -13.76
N PHE A 118 -11.83 -11.54 -13.64
CA PHE A 118 -13.29 -11.63 -13.68
C PHE A 118 -13.93 -11.00 -12.45
N SER A 119 -13.35 -11.24 -11.27
CA SER A 119 -13.79 -10.62 -10.02
C SER A 119 -13.60 -9.11 -10.05
N PHE A 120 -12.44 -8.63 -10.52
CA PHE A 120 -12.16 -7.20 -10.64
C PHE A 120 -13.12 -6.53 -11.64
N LYS A 121 -13.28 -7.12 -12.83
CA LYS A 121 -14.11 -6.57 -13.92
C LYS A 121 -15.61 -6.54 -13.58
N ARG A 122 -16.14 -7.58 -12.92
CA ARG A 122 -17.52 -7.59 -12.43
C ARG A 122 -17.76 -6.40 -11.51
N ASP A 123 -16.81 -6.18 -10.62
CA ASP A 123 -16.95 -5.23 -9.54
C ASP A 123 -16.73 -3.79 -10.04
N LEU A 124 -15.99 -3.55 -11.14
CA LEU A 124 -15.90 -2.22 -11.79
C LEU A 124 -17.26 -1.57 -12.16
N SER A 125 -18.37 -2.33 -12.19
CA SER A 125 -19.65 -1.88 -12.75
C SER A 125 -20.72 -1.40 -11.77
N VAL A 126 -20.61 -1.66 -10.45
CA VAL A 126 -21.60 -1.24 -9.44
C VAL A 126 -20.94 -1.24 -8.05
N ASN A 127 -21.03 -0.13 -7.28
CA ASN A 127 -20.68 -0.01 -5.83
C ASN A 127 -19.69 -1.07 -5.34
N SER A 128 -18.47 -1.03 -5.87
CA SER A 128 -17.61 -2.20 -5.86
C SER A 128 -16.96 -2.46 -4.51
N ARG A 129 -16.80 -3.74 -4.21
CA ARG A 129 -15.96 -4.26 -3.13
C ARG A 129 -14.49 -3.82 -3.27
N TYR A 130 -14.05 -3.58 -4.50
CA TYR A 130 -12.65 -3.31 -4.87
C TYR A 130 -12.47 -1.88 -5.41
N CYS A 131 -13.00 -0.88 -4.73
CA CYS A 131 -12.65 0.53 -4.98
C CYS A 131 -11.68 1.01 -3.90
N SER A 132 -10.87 2.02 -4.18
CA SER A 132 -9.88 2.48 -3.19
C SER A 132 -10.58 2.98 -1.91
N SER A 133 -11.76 3.60 -2.06
CA SER A 133 -12.53 4.13 -0.94
C SER A 133 -13.05 3.06 0.05
N THR A 134 -13.37 1.83 -0.41
CA THR A 134 -13.69 0.70 0.49
C THR A 134 -12.46 0.15 1.21
N LEU A 135 -11.27 0.38 0.65
CA LEU A 135 -9.98 0.07 1.27
C LEU A 135 -9.48 1.16 2.22
N GLY A 136 -10.22 2.26 2.38
CA GLY A 136 -9.77 3.38 3.22
C GLY A 136 -8.75 4.29 2.52
N ILE A 137 -8.43 4.05 1.25
CA ILE A 137 -7.45 4.83 0.48
C ILE A 137 -8.21 5.84 -0.40
N PRO A 138 -7.97 7.15 -0.26
CA PRO A 138 -8.50 8.15 -1.18
C PRO A 138 -8.12 7.81 -2.63
N GLU A 139 -9.04 8.02 -3.57
CA GLU A 139 -8.87 7.62 -4.98
C GLU A 139 -7.63 8.25 -5.63
N ASP A 140 -7.42 9.55 -5.36
CA ASP A 140 -6.26 10.34 -5.79
C ASP A 140 -4.93 9.94 -5.11
N LEU A 141 -5.00 9.10 -4.07
CA LEU A 141 -3.84 8.52 -3.38
C LEU A 141 -3.73 7.01 -3.61
N SER A 142 -4.44 6.48 -4.61
CA SER A 142 -4.40 5.05 -4.92
C SER A 142 -3.66 4.77 -6.22
N ALA A 143 -3.23 3.52 -6.37
CA ALA A 143 -2.74 2.97 -7.63
C ALA A 143 -3.22 1.53 -7.77
N ILE A 144 -3.35 1.06 -9.00
CA ILE A 144 -3.67 -0.32 -9.34
C ILE A 144 -2.44 -0.95 -9.95
N VAL A 145 -1.92 -1.97 -9.29
CA VAL A 145 -0.82 -2.79 -9.78
C VAL A 145 -1.40 -4.05 -10.40
N ILE A 146 -0.97 -4.33 -11.63
CA ILE A 146 -1.47 -5.46 -12.42
C ILE A 146 -0.34 -6.47 -12.57
N TYR A 147 -0.57 -7.70 -12.13
CA TYR A 147 0.37 -8.81 -12.21
C TYR A 147 -0.07 -9.86 -13.23
N LYS A 148 0.88 -10.64 -13.74
CA LYS A 148 0.64 -11.84 -14.55
C LYS A 148 0.18 -13.00 -13.65
N SER A 149 -0.97 -13.58 -13.98
CA SER A 149 -1.54 -14.70 -13.21
C SER A 149 -0.67 -15.95 -13.24
N ASP A 150 0.07 -16.21 -14.31
CA ASP A 150 0.96 -17.37 -14.44
C ASP A 150 2.16 -17.32 -13.47
N ARG A 151 2.55 -16.12 -13.02
CA ARG A 151 3.64 -15.89 -12.04
C ARG A 151 3.18 -15.93 -10.58
N LEU A 152 1.87 -16.01 -10.36
CA LEU A 152 1.26 -16.06 -9.04
C LEU A 152 0.57 -17.40 -8.79
N SER A 153 0.48 -17.76 -7.52
CA SER A 153 -0.36 -18.85 -7.01
C SER A 153 -1.41 -18.28 -6.08
N LYS A 154 -2.65 -18.75 -6.23
CA LYS A 154 -3.74 -18.39 -5.32
C LYS A 154 -3.63 -19.19 -4.02
N ILE A 155 -4.04 -18.60 -2.92
CA ILE A 155 -4.23 -19.28 -1.63
C ILE A 155 -5.68 -19.73 -1.58
N ASP A 156 -5.88 -21.04 -1.51
CA ASP A 156 -7.20 -21.65 -1.59
C ASP A 156 -8.17 -21.04 -0.55
N ASP A 157 -9.43 -20.89 -0.98
CA ASP A 157 -10.53 -20.33 -0.18
C ASP A 157 -10.31 -18.90 0.35
N THR A 158 -9.41 -18.13 -0.28
CA THR A 158 -9.14 -16.73 0.10
C THR A 158 -8.98 -15.80 -1.12
N ASP A 159 -8.89 -14.50 -0.85
CA ASP A 159 -8.52 -13.47 -1.84
C ASP A 159 -6.99 -13.30 -1.99
N GLY A 160 -6.22 -14.27 -1.48
CA GLY A 160 -4.78 -14.18 -1.34
C GLY A 160 -4.00 -14.77 -2.50
N TYR A 161 -2.87 -14.15 -2.81
CA TYR A 161 -1.91 -14.60 -3.81
C TYR A 161 -0.49 -14.54 -3.26
N PHE A 162 0.40 -15.35 -3.83
CA PHE A 162 1.84 -15.30 -3.60
C PHE A 162 2.61 -15.55 -4.89
N PHE A 163 3.84 -15.03 -4.95
CA PHE A 163 4.74 -15.27 -6.08
C PHE A 163 5.24 -16.71 -6.08
N LYS A 164 5.15 -17.38 -7.23
CA LYS A 164 5.76 -18.70 -7.44
C LYS A 164 7.28 -18.64 -7.35
N ASP A 165 7.86 -17.55 -7.84
CA ASP A 165 9.29 -17.27 -7.77
C ASP A 165 9.53 -15.86 -7.23
N VAL A 166 10.08 -15.79 -6.02
CA VAL A 166 10.38 -14.53 -5.32
C VAL A 166 11.57 -13.77 -5.90
N LYS A 167 12.36 -14.37 -6.80
CA LYS A 167 13.50 -13.69 -7.43
C LYS A 167 13.10 -12.88 -8.66
N ASN A 168 11.98 -13.25 -9.29
CA ASN A 168 11.54 -12.69 -10.56
C ASN A 168 10.22 -11.90 -10.43
N LYS A 169 9.99 -11.27 -9.28
CA LYS A 169 8.71 -10.59 -9.02
C LYS A 169 8.47 -9.40 -9.94
N ARG A 170 9.52 -8.68 -10.34
CA ARG A 170 9.41 -7.56 -11.28
C ARG A 170 8.85 -8.03 -12.63
N GLU A 171 9.25 -9.22 -13.09
CA GLU A 171 8.76 -9.81 -14.33
C GLU A 171 7.26 -10.18 -14.27
N ALA A 172 6.71 -10.30 -13.06
CA ALA A 172 5.29 -10.52 -12.85
C ALA A 172 4.47 -9.24 -13.04
N LEU A 173 5.07 -8.04 -12.98
CA LEU A 173 4.35 -6.80 -13.22
C LEU A 173 4.03 -6.63 -14.72
N LEU A 174 2.75 -6.36 -15.01
CA LEU A 174 2.26 -6.04 -16.34
C LEU A 174 2.17 -4.55 -16.58
N CYS A 175 1.60 -3.83 -15.62
CA CYS A 175 1.27 -2.42 -15.73
C CYS A 175 0.94 -1.85 -14.35
N VAL A 176 1.17 -0.55 -14.19
CA VAL A 176 0.64 0.24 -13.07
C VAL A 176 -0.32 1.30 -13.62
N ILE A 177 -1.47 1.43 -12.99
CA ILE A 177 -2.38 2.56 -13.17
C ILE A 177 -2.22 3.43 -11.93
N GLN A 178 -1.62 4.61 -12.09
CA GLN A 178 -1.52 5.59 -11.01
C GLN A 178 -2.59 6.65 -11.20
N PHE A 179 -3.21 7.12 -10.12
CA PHE A 179 -4.13 8.24 -10.23
C PHE A 179 -3.41 9.57 -10.01
N GLU A 180 -3.84 10.59 -10.76
CA GLU A 180 -3.35 11.95 -10.60
C GLU A 180 -3.68 12.43 -9.18
N ARG A 181 -2.62 12.74 -8.41
CA ARG A 181 -2.75 13.19 -7.03
C ARG A 181 -3.37 14.57 -6.98
N LEU A 182 -4.40 14.73 -6.13
CA LEU A 182 -4.95 16.03 -5.79
C LEU A 182 -4.25 16.52 -4.53
N THR A 183 -3.17 17.28 -4.69
CA THR A 183 -2.50 17.86 -3.52
C THR A 183 -3.39 18.94 -2.91
N THR A 184 -3.61 18.86 -1.60
CA THR A 184 -4.31 19.92 -0.85
C THR A 184 -3.31 20.96 -0.33
N ASP A 185 -3.76 22.19 -0.07
CA ASP A 185 -2.93 23.24 0.55
C ASP A 185 -2.22 22.76 1.83
N PHE A 186 -2.87 21.89 2.58
CA PHE A 186 -2.29 21.25 3.77
C PHE A 186 -1.08 20.36 3.43
N GLU A 187 -1.20 19.53 2.39
CA GLU A 187 -0.11 18.65 1.96
C GLU A 187 1.03 19.43 1.31
N GLU A 188 0.72 20.47 0.54
CA GLU A 188 1.74 21.36 -0.03
C GLU A 188 2.55 22.04 1.08
N GLN A 189 1.88 22.57 2.10
CA GLN A 189 2.53 23.11 3.29
C GLN A 189 3.40 22.06 3.97
N LEU A 190 2.87 20.86 4.19
CA LEU A 190 3.62 19.78 4.84
C LEU A 190 4.89 19.41 4.05
N ILE A 191 4.81 19.27 2.72
CA ILE A 191 5.95 18.89 1.87
C ILE A 191 7.05 19.94 1.90
N ALA A 192 6.72 21.22 2.08
CA ALA A 192 7.68 22.31 2.16
C ALA A 192 8.48 22.36 3.48
N LEU A 193 8.02 21.66 4.52
CA LEU A 193 8.64 21.64 5.86
C LEU A 193 9.72 20.56 5.97
N ASN A 194 10.69 20.77 6.87
CA ASN A 194 11.59 19.70 7.26
C ASN A 194 10.88 18.68 8.16
N ILE A 195 11.46 17.49 8.38
CA ILE A 195 10.77 16.40 9.10
C ILE A 195 10.36 16.75 10.53
N ASP A 196 11.15 17.54 11.27
CA ASP A 196 10.79 17.94 12.64
C ASP A 196 9.61 18.91 12.63
N GLU A 197 9.58 19.84 11.68
CA GLU A 197 8.46 20.74 11.43
C GLU A 197 7.22 19.99 10.92
N GLN A 198 7.38 18.98 10.07
CA GLN A 198 6.30 18.11 9.61
C GLN A 198 5.64 17.38 10.77
N ILE A 199 6.44 16.83 11.70
CA ILE A 199 5.94 16.16 12.91
C ILE A 199 5.10 17.13 13.74
N GLN A 200 5.60 18.33 14.02
CA GLN A 200 4.86 19.33 14.79
C GLN A 200 3.58 19.79 14.09
N PHE A 201 3.63 19.96 12.77
CA PHE A 201 2.48 20.36 11.97
C PHE A 201 1.40 19.26 11.96
N LEU A 202 1.80 18.00 11.82
CA LEU A 202 0.91 16.84 11.89
C LEU A 202 0.29 16.69 13.28
N GLU A 203 1.08 16.81 14.34
CA GLU A 203 0.59 16.73 15.72
C GLU A 203 -0.52 17.76 15.97
N ARG A 204 -0.28 19.02 15.58
CA ARG A 204 -1.28 20.08 15.68
C ARG A 204 -2.52 19.74 14.87
N ARG A 205 -2.36 19.32 13.61
CA ARG A 205 -3.51 19.03 12.74
C ARG A 205 -4.34 17.86 13.26
N VAL A 206 -3.69 16.81 13.74
CA VAL A 206 -4.37 15.66 14.36
C VAL A 206 -5.14 16.13 15.60
N TYR A 207 -4.53 16.93 16.47
CA TYR A 207 -5.22 17.47 17.65
C TYR A 207 -6.43 18.34 17.29
N ASP A 208 -6.29 19.23 16.29
CA ASP A 208 -7.38 20.06 15.81
C ASP A 208 -8.53 19.20 15.25
N CYS A 209 -8.20 18.17 14.45
CA CYS A 209 -9.19 17.24 13.93
C CYS A 209 -9.89 16.45 15.05
N LEU A 210 -9.16 16.05 16.11
CA LEU A 210 -9.70 15.31 17.26
C LEU A 210 -10.64 16.15 18.13
N THR A 211 -10.57 17.48 18.04
CA THR A 211 -11.37 18.41 18.83
C THR A 211 -12.52 19.05 18.05
N GLN A 212 -12.60 18.80 16.74
CA GLN A 212 -13.65 19.30 15.84
C GLN A 212 -14.52 18.16 15.28
N ASP A 213 -15.57 18.50 14.52
CA ASP A 213 -16.42 17.51 13.85
C ASP A 213 -15.61 16.55 12.97
N PHE A 214 -15.96 15.27 13.02
CA PHE A 214 -15.23 14.18 12.36
C PHE A 214 -15.41 14.22 10.83
N ASP A 215 -14.32 14.51 10.10
CA ASP A 215 -14.25 14.37 8.63
C ASP A 215 -13.39 13.16 8.24
N ASP A 216 -14.04 12.03 7.97
CA ASP A 216 -13.41 10.74 7.61
C ASP A 216 -12.39 10.86 6.46
N VAL A 217 -12.60 11.77 5.49
CA VAL A 217 -11.70 11.95 4.35
C VAL A 217 -10.38 12.57 4.81
N ILE A 218 -10.45 13.61 5.64
CA ILE A 218 -9.26 14.26 6.21
C ILE A 218 -8.50 13.28 7.11
N TYR A 219 -9.22 12.51 7.93
CA TYR A 219 -8.61 11.52 8.82
C TYR A 219 -7.83 10.44 8.06
N ARG A 220 -8.41 9.86 6.99
CA ARG A 220 -7.72 8.86 6.15
C ARG A 220 -6.46 9.45 5.50
N ARG A 221 -6.52 10.68 5.01
CA ARG A 221 -5.36 11.37 4.42
C ARG A 221 -4.26 11.58 5.46
N LEU A 222 -4.59 12.06 6.66
CA LEU A 222 -3.62 12.23 7.74
C LEU A 222 -2.96 10.91 8.14
N ALA A 223 -3.74 9.83 8.27
CA ALA A 223 -3.21 8.51 8.59
C ALA A 223 -2.20 8.02 7.54
N LEU A 224 -2.52 8.11 6.25
CA LEU A 224 -1.61 7.70 5.17
C LEU A 224 -0.31 8.52 5.16
N ILE A 225 -0.40 9.82 5.42
CA ILE A 225 0.76 10.70 5.50
C ILE A 225 1.68 10.31 6.68
N VAL A 226 1.10 10.08 7.86
CA VAL A 226 1.86 9.67 9.05
C VAL A 226 2.54 8.32 8.82
N ILE A 227 1.83 7.35 8.25
CA ILE A 227 2.38 6.04 7.88
C ILE A 227 3.57 6.19 6.92
N ARG A 228 3.45 7.05 5.90
CA ARG A 228 4.53 7.31 4.95
C ARG A 228 5.78 7.88 5.63
N LEU A 229 5.62 8.84 6.53
CA LEU A 229 6.76 9.42 7.26
C LEU A 229 7.40 8.42 8.21
N LEU A 230 6.59 7.63 8.92
CA LEU A 230 7.07 6.53 9.77
C LEU A 230 7.92 5.54 8.97
N TYR A 231 7.44 5.15 7.79
CA TYR A 231 8.14 4.24 6.90
C TYR A 231 9.51 4.81 6.48
N ARG A 232 9.53 6.08 6.01
CA ARG A 232 10.77 6.75 5.59
C ARG A 232 11.80 6.85 6.71
N GLU A 233 11.39 7.24 7.91
CA GLU A 233 12.30 7.30 9.06
C GLU A 233 12.76 5.90 9.49
N SER A 234 11.90 4.88 9.38
CA SER A 234 12.29 3.49 9.64
C SER A 234 13.39 3.01 8.70
N LEU A 235 13.24 3.24 7.38
CA LEU A 235 14.28 2.91 6.40
C LEU A 235 15.60 3.62 6.70
N LYS A 236 15.55 4.91 7.04
CA LYS A 236 16.74 5.66 7.45
C LYS A 236 17.39 5.04 8.68
N ASN A 237 16.60 4.64 9.68
CA ASN A 237 17.12 4.04 10.91
C ASN A 237 17.80 2.68 10.67
N VAL A 238 17.32 1.90 9.70
CA VAL A 238 17.97 0.64 9.28
C VAL A 238 19.35 0.92 8.68
N LEU A 239 19.47 1.98 7.88
CA LEU A 239 20.72 2.38 7.24
C LEU A 239 21.67 3.12 8.21
N ASP A 240 21.11 3.88 9.15
CA ASP A 240 21.82 4.69 10.14
C ASP A 240 21.03 4.76 11.47
N PRO A 241 21.38 3.94 12.48
CA PRO A 241 20.61 3.79 13.72
C PRO A 241 20.82 4.93 14.72
N SER A 242 20.60 6.16 14.29
CA SER A 242 20.78 7.39 15.08
C SER A 242 19.62 7.63 16.06
N ASP A 243 19.93 8.26 17.19
CA ASP A 243 18.91 8.59 18.19
C ASP A 243 17.94 9.68 17.73
N VAL A 244 18.36 10.52 16.78
CA VAL A 244 17.50 11.53 16.15
C VAL A 244 16.37 10.86 15.37
N VAL A 245 16.70 9.86 14.53
CA VAL A 245 15.69 9.13 13.74
C VAL A 245 14.76 8.33 14.65
N LYS A 246 15.31 7.66 15.67
CA LYS A 246 14.49 6.94 16.67
C LYS A 246 13.51 7.88 17.39
N ASN A 247 13.94 9.09 17.75
CA ASN A 247 13.08 10.07 18.40
C ASN A 247 11.94 10.51 17.47
N ARG A 248 12.24 10.84 16.21
CA ARG A 248 11.24 11.20 15.20
C ARG A 248 10.22 10.10 14.97
N MET A 249 10.67 8.85 14.86
CA MET A 249 9.78 7.69 14.79
C MET A 249 8.86 7.60 16.01
N SER A 250 9.39 7.80 17.22
CA SER A 250 8.60 7.78 18.45
C SER A 250 7.53 8.88 18.47
N GLN A 251 7.85 10.08 17.99
CA GLN A 251 6.89 11.19 17.91
C GLN A 251 5.80 10.92 16.89
N LEU A 252 6.16 10.51 15.67
CA LEU A 252 5.20 10.11 14.63
C LEU A 252 4.29 8.97 15.09
N LYS A 253 4.82 8.05 15.89
CA LYS A 253 4.04 6.98 16.50
C LYS A 253 3.00 7.55 17.48
N GLY A 254 3.39 8.47 18.37
CA GLY A 254 2.45 9.15 19.26
C GLY A 254 1.31 9.86 18.52
N ILE A 255 1.60 10.45 17.35
CA ILE A 255 0.60 11.07 16.49
C ILE A 255 -0.35 10.03 15.88
N ALA A 256 0.20 8.91 15.38
CA ALA A 256 -0.61 7.80 14.91
C ALA A 256 -1.52 7.28 16.01
N ASP A 257 -1.00 7.12 17.24
CA ASP A 257 -1.73 6.62 18.39
C ASP A 257 -2.93 7.51 18.75
N ALA A 258 -2.76 8.83 18.64
CA ALA A 258 -3.85 9.78 18.80
C ALA A 258 -4.94 9.61 17.72
N LEU A 259 -4.54 9.39 16.47
CA LEU A 259 -5.46 9.05 15.37
C LEU A 259 -6.19 7.71 15.64
N SER A 260 -5.49 6.72 16.21
CA SER A 260 -5.98 5.37 16.57
C SER A 260 -7.23 5.34 17.44
N TYR A 261 -7.30 6.29 18.37
CA TYR A 261 -8.26 6.29 19.47
C TYR A 261 -9.70 6.52 18.98
N TRP A 262 -9.88 7.18 17.84
CA TRP A 262 -11.18 7.47 17.24
C TRP A 262 -11.53 6.47 16.14
N HIS A 263 -12.23 5.41 16.55
CA HIS A 263 -13.02 4.38 15.84
C HIS A 263 -12.53 3.77 14.51
N TYR A 264 -11.96 4.54 13.58
CA TYR A 264 -11.46 4.06 12.29
C TYR A 264 -10.01 3.53 12.37
N CYS A 265 -9.16 4.13 13.21
CA CYS A 265 -7.76 3.74 13.31
C CYS A 265 -7.47 2.67 14.39
N ARG A 266 -8.49 2.20 15.14
CA ARG A 266 -8.35 1.07 16.07
C ARG A 266 -7.94 -0.24 15.38
N LEU A 267 -8.15 -0.31 14.07
CA LEU A 267 -7.80 -1.46 13.22
C LEU A 267 -6.45 -1.29 12.50
N PHE A 268 -5.96 -0.05 12.38
CA PHE A 268 -4.69 0.26 11.71
C PHE A 268 -3.54 0.55 12.69
N VAL A 269 -3.84 1.08 13.87
CA VAL A 269 -2.82 1.69 14.75
C VAL A 269 -2.74 1.07 16.15
N VAL A 270 -3.83 0.56 16.72
CA VAL A 270 -3.79 -0.14 18.03
C VAL A 270 -2.91 -1.41 18.03
N PRO A 271 -2.79 -2.18 16.94
CA PRO A 271 -1.80 -3.26 16.89
C PRO A 271 -0.35 -2.71 16.90
N VAL A 272 -0.07 -1.53 16.30
CA VAL A 272 1.27 -0.87 16.26
C VAL A 272 1.75 -0.57 17.67
N LEU A 273 0.81 -0.05 18.46
CA LEU A 273 0.99 0.35 19.84
C LEU A 273 1.48 -0.77 20.76
N ASN A 274 0.82 -1.93 20.70
CA ASN A 274 1.04 -3.06 21.61
C ASN A 274 2.35 -3.82 21.37
N GLU A 275 2.87 -3.84 20.14
CA GLU A 275 4.14 -4.52 19.84
C GLU A 275 5.35 -3.65 20.14
N ILE A 276 5.20 -2.32 20.05
CA ILE A 276 6.21 -1.38 20.52
C ILE A 276 6.44 -1.53 22.03
N GLU A 277 5.39 -1.70 22.83
CA GLU A 277 5.53 -1.99 24.27
C GLU A 277 6.32 -3.29 24.56
N LYS A 278 6.29 -4.28 23.66
CA LYS A 278 7.05 -5.53 23.81
C LYS A 278 8.54 -5.37 23.49
N VAL A 279 8.88 -4.54 22.51
CA VAL A 279 10.27 -4.15 22.21
C VAL A 279 10.87 -3.34 23.38
N PHE A 280 10.06 -2.50 24.02
CA PHE A 280 10.49 -1.68 25.16
C PHE A 280 10.55 -2.42 26.51
N SER A 281 9.83 -3.53 26.69
CA SER A 281 9.70 -4.22 28.00
C SER A 281 10.79 -5.24 28.36
N ASN A 282 11.85 -5.35 27.55
CA ASN A 282 13.20 -5.73 27.99
C ASN A 282 13.30 -7.04 28.82
N LYS A 283 12.95 -8.19 28.22
CA LYS A 283 13.64 -9.44 28.56
C LYS A 283 14.75 -9.64 27.53
N LYS A 284 15.99 -9.76 28.00
CA LYS A 284 17.22 -9.92 27.20
C LYS A 284 16.99 -10.85 26.00
N ILE A 285 16.90 -10.25 24.82
CA ILE A 285 16.83 -10.95 23.54
C ILE A 285 18.11 -10.61 22.78
N SER A 286 18.74 -11.61 22.19
CA SER A 286 20.04 -11.47 21.53
C SER A 286 19.96 -10.60 20.26
N ILE A 287 21.06 -9.98 19.84
CA ILE A 287 21.11 -9.06 18.68
C ILE A 287 20.53 -9.69 17.39
N ASN A 288 20.71 -11.01 17.19
CA ASN A 288 20.14 -11.73 16.05
C ASN A 288 18.63 -11.95 16.14
N GLU A 289 18.10 -12.11 17.35
CA GLU A 289 16.66 -12.17 17.58
C GLU A 289 16.04 -10.77 17.56
N ASN A 290 16.80 -9.72 17.88
CA ASN A 290 16.37 -8.34 17.74
C ASN A 290 16.14 -7.99 16.27
N ASN A 291 17.07 -8.35 15.38
CA ASN A 291 16.88 -8.19 13.93
C ASN A 291 15.68 -8.98 13.43
N ARG A 292 15.48 -10.22 13.90
CA ARG A 292 14.34 -11.06 13.47
C ARG A 292 12.99 -10.60 14.03
N THR A 293 12.97 -10.04 15.24
CA THR A 293 11.78 -9.48 15.89
C THR A 293 11.43 -8.13 15.30
N ILE A 294 12.43 -7.32 14.93
CA ILE A 294 12.25 -6.05 14.21
C ILE A 294 11.79 -6.30 12.77
N THR A 295 12.34 -7.30 12.05
CA THR A 295 11.81 -7.70 10.74
C THR A 295 10.37 -8.18 10.87
N ASN A 296 10.04 -9.02 11.86
CA ASN A 296 8.66 -9.45 12.15
C ASN A 296 7.73 -8.31 12.63
N PHE A 297 8.31 -7.24 13.20
CA PHE A 297 7.62 -6.04 13.67
C PHE A 297 7.31 -5.09 12.50
N ILE A 298 8.26 -4.92 11.58
CA ILE A 298 8.03 -4.26 10.30
C ILE A 298 6.97 -5.04 9.52
N SER A 299 6.94 -6.38 9.65
CA SER A 299 5.91 -7.22 9.07
C SER A 299 4.53 -6.71 9.44
N CYS A 300 4.15 -6.58 10.69
CA CYS A 300 2.75 -6.28 11.00
C CYS A 300 2.17 -4.90 10.55
N PHE A 301 2.94 -4.01 9.90
CA PHE A 301 2.59 -2.57 9.82
C PHE A 301 2.68 -1.83 8.48
N VAL A 302 2.76 -2.50 7.33
CA VAL A 302 2.49 -1.81 6.04
C VAL A 302 0.97 -1.78 5.68
N LEU A 303 0.11 -1.65 6.69
CA LEU A 303 -1.35 -1.59 6.44
C LEU A 303 -1.79 -0.40 5.58
#